data_AF-E6ZQF4-F1
#
_entry.id   AF-E6ZQF4-F1
#
_cell.length_a   1.000
_cell.length_b   1.000
_cell.length_c   1.000
_cell.angle_alpha   90.00
_cell.angle_beta   90.00
_cell.angle_gamma   90.00
#
_symmetry.space_group_name_H-M   'P 1'
#
loop_
_entity.id
_entity.type
_entity.pdbx_description
1 polymer ?
#
loop_
_entity_poly.entity_id
_entity_poly.type
_entity_poly.pdbx_seq_one_letter_code
_entity_poly.pdbx_strand_id
1 'polypeptide(L)'
;MSAASSSLIPALDHLILLVNDPRTASSQRISALERAILVFSELGFQVVRGGTHADGLTSNALIVFPDGVYIELIQFEPVPVPGSHESQHDFETRRKRHWWYHCRQGWIDWCLADGISDGAIESINDNARRLRESAMQELQSGQEGGEGGDAKVVAPRLLYQEPQEGGRTTTRGDEIKWKVTFPSPPSSSSTNAAAGELPVGNMRSHVPFWCADLTPRQLRVPLTYAHHDNLSPGIAEITLLYAHDTVTAYLDVSLALNQPIQPDTLPITSDFQLVPNEIPHRLLSTPAATHKPDASAAANITMSSHHESVRTVAGGLASRLIRVVVKVAEDPEDLRWIEEHGEGLYEVALYVAADKLPPSGPPDGIERTTFEAGFGRIRLSPILH
;
A
#
# COMPACT_ATOMS: atom_id res chain seq x y z
N MET A 1 -22.90 26.93 -4.97
CA MET A 1 -22.00 26.73 -3.81
C MET A 1 -21.69 25.25 -3.77
N SER A 2 -20.54 24.82 -4.30
CA SER A 2 -20.11 23.42 -4.21
C SER A 2 -19.78 23.16 -2.75
N ALA A 3 -20.40 22.16 -2.13
CA ALA A 3 -19.97 21.72 -0.81
C ALA A 3 -18.50 21.33 -0.93
N ALA A 4 -17.63 21.91 -0.10
CA ALA A 4 -16.25 21.43 0.00
C ALA A 4 -16.34 19.94 0.33
N SER A 5 -15.91 19.09 -0.61
CA SER A 5 -15.69 17.68 -0.35
C SER A 5 -14.82 17.61 0.90
N SER A 6 -15.35 17.05 1.99
CA SER A 6 -14.56 16.88 3.21
C SER A 6 -13.36 16.02 2.86
N SER A 7 -12.15 16.55 3.01
CA SER A 7 -10.90 15.86 2.76
C SER A 7 -10.63 14.81 3.82
N LEU A 8 -11.46 13.76 3.90
CA LEU A 8 -11.34 12.75 4.93
C LEU A 8 -10.09 11.89 4.68
N ILE A 9 -9.38 11.57 5.77
CA ILE A 9 -8.25 10.65 5.76
C ILE A 9 -8.79 9.25 5.40
N PRO A 10 -8.32 8.62 4.31
CA PRO A 10 -8.80 7.31 3.90
C PRO A 10 -8.42 6.23 4.91
N ALA A 11 -9.14 5.11 4.87
CA ALA A 11 -8.85 3.97 5.72
C ALA A 11 -7.96 2.98 4.99
N LEU A 12 -6.98 2.40 5.68
CA LEU A 12 -6.22 1.25 5.15
C LEU A 12 -7.16 0.04 5.07
N ASP A 13 -7.32 -0.56 3.89
CA ASP A 13 -8.09 -1.79 3.74
C ASP A 13 -7.24 -3.00 4.09
N HIS A 14 -6.13 -3.17 3.36
CA HIS A 14 -5.19 -4.26 3.55
C HIS A 14 -3.82 -4.01 2.92
N LEU A 15 -2.86 -4.83 3.30
CA LEU A 15 -1.54 -4.93 2.66
C LEU A 15 -1.39 -6.31 2.02
N ILE A 16 -0.66 -6.39 0.91
CA ILE A 16 -0.51 -7.63 0.14
C ILE A 16 0.91 -8.15 0.28
N LEU A 17 1.02 -9.34 0.85
CA LEU A 17 2.25 -10.07 1.05
C LEU A 17 2.29 -11.30 0.14
N LEU A 18 3.07 -11.24 -0.93
CA LEU A 18 3.26 -12.34 -1.85
C LEU A 18 4.22 -13.37 -1.25
N VAL A 19 3.76 -14.61 -1.09
CA VAL A 19 4.52 -15.67 -0.40
C VAL A 19 5.24 -16.64 -1.35
N ASN A 20 5.09 -16.47 -2.67
CA ASN A 20 5.89 -17.20 -3.66
C ASN A 20 6.20 -16.38 -4.92
N ASP A 21 7.27 -16.76 -5.62
CA ASP A 21 7.59 -16.17 -6.93
C ASP A 21 6.63 -16.72 -8.02
N PRO A 22 5.86 -15.85 -8.72
CA PRO A 22 4.90 -16.27 -9.73
C PRO A 22 5.54 -17.04 -10.90
N ARG A 23 6.82 -16.76 -11.19
CA ARG A 23 7.58 -17.34 -12.31
C ARG A 23 8.03 -18.77 -12.03
N THR A 24 8.11 -19.15 -10.76
CA THR A 24 8.55 -20.49 -10.33
C THR A 24 7.48 -21.28 -9.57
N ALA A 25 6.28 -20.69 -9.38
CA ALA A 25 5.17 -21.29 -8.64
C ALA A 25 4.85 -22.73 -9.11
N SER A 26 4.86 -23.03 -10.42
CA SER A 26 4.59 -24.39 -10.93
C SER A 26 5.59 -25.45 -10.48
N SER A 27 6.80 -25.05 -10.07
CA SER A 27 7.86 -25.96 -9.63
C SER A 27 7.86 -26.17 -8.11
N GLN A 28 7.01 -25.46 -7.37
CA GLN A 28 6.94 -25.59 -5.92
C GLN A 28 6.27 -26.91 -5.51
N ARG A 29 6.96 -27.69 -4.68
CA ARG A 29 6.44 -28.97 -4.16
C ARG A 29 5.65 -28.83 -2.85
N ILE A 30 5.93 -27.76 -2.11
CA ILE A 30 5.32 -27.46 -0.82
C ILE A 30 4.56 -26.15 -0.99
N SER A 31 3.31 -26.10 -0.54
CA SER A 31 2.50 -24.87 -0.58
C SER A 31 3.23 -23.75 0.17
N ALA A 32 3.42 -22.62 -0.51
CA ALA A 32 4.00 -21.43 0.09
C ALA A 32 3.04 -20.77 1.08
N LEU A 33 1.74 -20.81 0.78
CA LEU A 33 0.70 -20.32 1.67
C LEU A 33 0.66 -21.08 2.99
N GLU A 34 0.76 -22.41 2.96
CA GLU A 34 0.81 -23.22 4.19
C GLU A 34 2.06 -22.93 5.03
N ARG A 35 3.22 -22.72 4.39
CA ARG A 35 4.42 -22.28 5.12
C ARG A 35 4.22 -20.91 5.76
N ALA A 36 3.64 -19.95 5.04
CA ALA A 36 3.37 -18.63 5.59
C ALA A 36 2.38 -18.67 6.76
N ILE A 37 1.30 -19.46 6.64
CA ILE A 37 0.35 -19.70 7.73
C ILE A 37 1.07 -20.20 8.98
N LEU A 38 1.96 -21.19 8.84
CA LEU A 38 2.72 -21.72 9.97
C LEU A 38 3.63 -20.66 10.61
N VAL A 39 4.44 -19.95 9.80
CA VAL A 39 5.35 -18.91 10.29
C VAL A 39 4.61 -17.82 11.06
N PHE A 40 3.50 -17.29 10.51
CA PHE A 40 2.73 -16.25 11.20
C PHE A 40 1.96 -16.80 12.42
N SER A 41 1.53 -18.06 12.40
CA SER A 41 0.92 -18.70 13.58
C SER A 41 1.93 -18.88 14.71
N GLU A 42 3.18 -19.23 14.41
CA GLU A 42 4.26 -19.32 15.40
C GLU A 42 4.61 -17.96 16.02
N LEU A 43 4.40 -16.86 15.28
CA LEU A 43 4.49 -15.49 15.79
C LEU A 43 3.25 -15.06 16.61
N GLY A 44 2.30 -15.96 16.83
CA GLY A 44 1.10 -15.72 17.63
C GLY A 44 -0.02 -14.99 16.89
N PHE A 45 0.01 -14.93 15.56
CA PHE A 45 -1.11 -14.42 14.77
C PHE A 45 -2.12 -15.53 14.48
N GLN A 46 -3.40 -15.18 14.55
CA GLN A 46 -4.45 -16.05 14.04
C GLN A 46 -4.55 -15.85 12.51
N VAL A 47 -4.24 -16.90 11.75
CA VAL A 47 -4.29 -16.88 10.29
C VAL A 47 -5.46 -17.71 9.79
N VAL A 48 -6.31 -17.13 8.94
CA VAL A 48 -7.50 -17.79 8.38
C VAL A 48 -7.38 -17.97 6.87
N ARG A 49 -7.71 -19.15 6.34
CA ARG A 49 -7.75 -19.37 4.88
C ARG A 49 -8.84 -18.52 4.26
N GLY A 50 -8.49 -17.72 3.26
CA GLY A 50 -9.40 -16.82 2.58
C GLY A 50 -10.16 -17.54 1.45
N GLY A 51 -9.43 -18.00 0.43
CA GLY A 51 -10.03 -18.70 -0.71
C GLY A 51 -9.21 -18.57 -1.99
N THR A 52 -9.81 -18.95 -3.13
CA THR A 52 -9.21 -18.84 -4.46
C THR A 52 -9.85 -17.66 -5.20
N HIS A 53 -9.03 -16.80 -5.79
CA HIS A 53 -9.51 -15.65 -6.56
C HIS A 53 -10.26 -16.10 -7.82
N ALA A 54 -11.17 -15.25 -8.30
CA ALA A 54 -12.10 -15.59 -9.38
C ALA A 54 -11.42 -15.98 -10.70
N ASP A 55 -10.18 -15.53 -10.92
CA ASP A 55 -9.37 -15.94 -12.07
C ASP A 55 -8.71 -17.33 -11.89
N GLY A 56 -8.78 -17.93 -10.70
CA GLY A 56 -8.15 -19.21 -10.39
C GLY A 56 -6.62 -19.20 -10.40
N LEU A 57 -5.97 -18.03 -10.48
CA LEU A 57 -4.50 -17.92 -10.56
C LEU A 57 -3.84 -17.81 -9.20
N THR A 58 -4.56 -17.31 -8.21
CA THR A 58 -4.02 -17.05 -6.87
C THR A 58 -5.00 -17.49 -5.79
N SER A 59 -4.47 -17.82 -4.62
CA SER A 59 -5.26 -18.02 -3.40
C SER A 59 -4.64 -17.26 -2.24
N ASN A 60 -5.44 -17.03 -1.20
CA ASN A 60 -5.01 -16.26 -0.05
C ASN A 60 -5.37 -16.89 1.30
N ALA A 61 -4.65 -16.40 2.30
CA ALA A 61 -4.95 -16.48 3.72
C ALA A 61 -4.83 -15.08 4.32
N LEU A 62 -5.47 -14.85 5.45
CA LEU A 62 -5.64 -13.53 6.04
C LEU A 62 -5.14 -13.51 7.47
N ILE A 63 -4.47 -12.42 7.82
CA ILE A 63 -4.28 -11.99 9.21
C ILE A 63 -5.19 -10.78 9.39
N VAL A 64 -6.34 -10.98 10.05
CA VAL A 64 -7.36 -9.95 10.24
C VAL A 64 -7.13 -9.27 11.59
N PHE A 65 -7.20 -7.94 11.66
CA PHE A 65 -7.03 -7.21 12.91
C PHE A 65 -8.37 -6.67 13.46
N PRO A 66 -8.46 -6.38 14.78
CA PRO A 66 -9.68 -5.86 15.40
C PRO A 66 -10.19 -4.54 14.83
N ASP A 67 -9.28 -3.75 14.23
CA ASP A 67 -9.59 -2.48 13.61
C ASP A 67 -10.10 -2.59 12.16
N GLY A 68 -10.25 -3.83 11.65
CA GLY A 68 -10.81 -4.14 10.34
C GLY A 68 -9.82 -4.06 9.17
N VAL A 69 -8.55 -3.73 9.45
CA VAL A 69 -7.42 -3.90 8.52
C VAL A 69 -7.07 -5.39 8.46
N TYR A 70 -6.50 -5.86 7.34
CA TYR A 70 -5.90 -7.19 7.30
C TYR A 70 -4.62 -7.23 6.46
N ILE A 71 -3.78 -8.26 6.67
CA ILE A 71 -2.71 -8.63 5.74
C ILE A 71 -3.20 -9.79 4.90
N GLU A 72 -3.10 -9.63 3.59
CA GLU A 72 -3.36 -10.69 2.62
C GLU A 72 -2.07 -11.46 2.33
N LEU A 73 -1.97 -12.68 2.84
CA LEU A 73 -0.97 -13.65 2.40
C LEU A 73 -1.46 -14.24 1.09
N ILE A 74 -0.81 -13.91 -0.02
CA ILE A 74 -1.23 -14.37 -1.36
C ILE A 74 -0.18 -15.28 -1.97
N GLN A 75 -0.61 -16.38 -2.58
CA GLN A 75 0.24 -17.21 -3.44
C GLN A 75 -0.34 -17.30 -4.85
N PHE A 76 0.53 -17.42 -5.86
CA PHE A 76 0.15 -17.94 -7.17
C PHE A 76 0.04 -19.46 -7.13
N GLU A 77 -1.04 -19.99 -7.69
CA GLU A 77 -1.28 -21.42 -7.75
C GLU A 77 -0.27 -22.12 -8.67
N PRO A 78 0.20 -23.33 -8.30
CA PRO A 78 1.17 -24.07 -9.10
C PRO A 78 0.53 -24.70 -10.34
N VAL A 79 -0.76 -25.01 -10.28
CA VAL A 79 -1.52 -25.74 -11.29
C VAL A 79 -2.93 -25.15 -11.45
N PRO A 80 -3.63 -25.41 -12.57
CA PRO A 80 -5.02 -25.04 -12.74
C PRO A 80 -5.91 -25.61 -11.63
N VAL A 81 -7.08 -24.98 -11.43
CA VAL A 81 -8.08 -25.44 -10.48
C VAL A 81 -8.45 -26.91 -10.76
N PRO A 82 -8.48 -27.79 -9.74
CA PRO A 82 -8.85 -29.19 -9.93
C PRO A 82 -10.21 -29.35 -10.63
N GLY A 83 -10.27 -30.21 -11.64
CA GLY A 83 -11.48 -30.45 -12.44
C GLY A 83 -11.69 -29.45 -13.58
N SER A 84 -10.84 -28.43 -13.73
CA SER A 84 -10.82 -27.61 -14.94
C SER A 84 -10.31 -28.40 -16.15
N HIS A 85 -10.73 -27.99 -17.36
CA HIS A 85 -10.21 -28.50 -18.63
C HIS A 85 -9.00 -27.70 -19.15
N GLU A 86 -8.47 -26.77 -18.34
CA GLU A 86 -7.35 -25.91 -18.73
C GLU A 86 -6.03 -26.71 -18.72
N SER A 87 -5.25 -26.61 -19.79
CA SER A 87 -3.92 -27.21 -19.82
C SER A 87 -2.97 -26.42 -18.92
N GLN A 88 -1.90 -27.07 -18.43
CA GLN A 88 -0.87 -26.36 -17.67
C GLN A 88 -0.33 -25.16 -18.48
N HIS A 89 -0.07 -25.34 -19.77
CA HIS A 89 0.47 -24.31 -20.65
C HIS A 89 -0.42 -23.05 -20.74
N ASP A 90 -1.73 -23.24 -20.88
CA ASP A 90 -2.69 -22.13 -20.96
C ASP A 90 -2.76 -21.39 -19.62
N PHE A 91 -2.76 -22.13 -18.52
CA PHE A 91 -2.70 -21.58 -17.17
C PHE A 91 -1.45 -20.73 -16.92
N GLU A 92 -0.26 -21.20 -17.32
CA GLU A 92 0.96 -20.38 -17.20
C GLU A 92 0.93 -19.15 -18.13
N THR A 93 0.33 -19.28 -19.31
CA THR A 93 0.18 -18.17 -20.26
C THR A 93 -0.73 -17.08 -19.70
N ARG A 94 -1.81 -17.46 -19.01
CA ARG A 94 -2.73 -16.54 -18.36
C ARG A 94 -2.10 -15.91 -17.11
N ARG A 95 -1.40 -16.69 -16.30
CA ARG A 95 -0.60 -16.20 -15.16
C ARG A 95 0.43 -15.15 -15.57
N LYS A 96 1.10 -15.31 -16.71
CA LYS A 96 2.05 -14.30 -17.25
C LYS A 96 1.42 -12.94 -17.54
N ARG A 97 0.10 -12.87 -17.69
CA ARG A 97 -0.66 -11.64 -17.94
C ARG A 97 -1.22 -11.02 -16.66
N HIS A 98 -1.12 -11.72 -15.53
CA HIS A 98 -1.58 -11.21 -14.25
C HIS A 98 -0.74 -10.00 -13.82
N TRP A 99 -1.37 -8.97 -13.27
CA TRP A 99 -0.73 -7.69 -12.97
C TRP A 99 0.40 -7.78 -11.93
N TRP A 100 0.39 -8.79 -11.06
CA TRP A 100 1.49 -9.07 -10.12
C TRP A 100 2.47 -10.15 -10.58
N TYR A 101 2.42 -10.61 -11.84
CA TYR A 101 3.30 -11.69 -12.32
C TYR A 101 4.80 -11.36 -12.20
N HIS A 102 5.15 -10.08 -12.36
CA HIS A 102 6.54 -9.62 -12.31
C HIS A 102 7.03 -9.27 -10.90
N CYS A 103 6.15 -9.31 -9.91
CA CYS A 103 6.51 -9.04 -8.52
C CYS A 103 7.38 -10.17 -7.96
N ARG A 104 8.33 -9.81 -7.09
CA ARG A 104 9.05 -10.78 -6.26
C ARG A 104 8.25 -11.08 -4.99
N GLN A 105 8.60 -12.19 -4.35
CA GLN A 105 8.11 -12.52 -3.02
C GLN A 105 8.38 -11.35 -2.05
N GLY A 106 7.46 -11.07 -1.13
CA GLY A 106 7.51 -9.94 -0.21
C GLY A 106 6.30 -9.02 -0.33
N TRP A 107 6.43 -7.78 0.16
CA TRP A 107 5.40 -6.76 0.06
C TRP A 107 5.23 -6.30 -1.40
N ILE A 108 4.05 -6.50 -1.98
CA ILE A 108 3.82 -6.24 -3.42
C ILE A 108 2.78 -5.17 -3.71
N ASP A 109 1.91 -4.85 -2.76
CA ASP A 109 0.89 -3.81 -2.92
C ASP A 109 0.21 -3.48 -1.58
N TRP A 110 -0.60 -2.43 -1.59
CA TRP A 110 -1.40 -2.00 -0.44
C TRP A 110 -2.63 -1.21 -0.88
N CYS A 111 -3.68 -1.27 -0.07
CA CYS A 111 -5.02 -0.93 -0.48
C CYS A 111 -5.73 0.01 0.49
N LEU A 112 -6.47 0.98 -0.05
CA LEU A 112 -7.38 1.84 0.68
C LEU A 112 -8.84 1.37 0.55
N ALA A 113 -9.60 1.56 1.61
CA ALA A 113 -10.99 1.12 1.69
C ALA A 113 -11.91 2.12 0.99
N ASP A 114 -12.67 1.61 0.01
CA ASP A 114 -13.79 2.24 -0.70
C ASP A 114 -13.63 3.74 -0.98
N GLY A 115 -13.14 4.07 -2.17
CA GLY A 115 -13.10 5.43 -2.70
C GLY A 115 -14.07 5.65 -3.88
N ILE A 116 -14.92 4.66 -4.16
CA ILE A 116 -15.91 4.72 -5.25
C ILE A 116 -17.21 5.30 -4.67
N SER A 117 -17.68 4.75 -3.56
CA SER A 117 -18.98 5.11 -2.98
C SER A 117 -19.02 6.56 -2.47
N ASP A 118 -17.89 7.12 -2.06
CA ASP A 118 -17.75 8.48 -1.55
C ASP A 118 -17.15 9.47 -2.57
N GLY A 119 -16.84 9.03 -3.79
CA GLY A 119 -16.27 9.85 -4.85
C GLY A 119 -14.81 10.28 -4.61
N ALA A 120 -14.10 9.70 -3.63
CA ALA A 120 -12.72 10.07 -3.32
C ALA A 120 -11.79 9.88 -4.53
N ILE A 121 -11.94 8.80 -5.28
CA ILE A 121 -11.10 8.50 -6.46
C ILE A 121 -11.26 9.59 -7.54
N GLU A 122 -12.49 9.99 -7.83
CA GLU A 122 -12.79 11.05 -8.82
C GLU A 122 -12.18 12.38 -8.36
N SER A 123 -12.41 12.75 -7.09
CA SER A 123 -11.84 13.97 -6.51
C SER A 123 -10.31 13.97 -6.54
N ILE A 124 -9.66 12.84 -6.28
CA ILE A 124 -8.21 12.70 -6.35
C ILE A 124 -7.71 12.90 -7.78
N ASN A 125 -8.36 12.27 -8.77
CA ASN A 125 -8.02 12.41 -10.17
C ASN A 125 -8.15 13.86 -10.66
N ASP A 126 -9.21 14.55 -10.27
CA ASP A 126 -9.44 15.96 -10.61
C ASP A 126 -8.41 16.87 -9.94
N ASN A 127 -8.07 16.63 -8.68
CA ASN A 127 -7.01 17.35 -7.98
C ASN A 127 -5.65 17.16 -8.68
N ALA A 128 -5.33 15.92 -9.07
CA ALA A 128 -4.09 15.61 -9.78
C ALA A 128 -4.03 16.35 -11.12
N ARG A 129 -5.14 16.38 -11.86
CA ARG A 129 -5.27 17.08 -13.14
C ARG A 129 -5.03 18.59 -12.97
N ARG A 130 -5.71 19.23 -12.02
CA ARG A 130 -5.56 20.67 -11.74
C ARG A 130 -4.11 21.03 -11.38
N LEU A 131 -3.46 20.22 -10.54
CA LEU A 131 -2.07 20.45 -10.16
C LEU A 131 -1.11 20.35 -11.35
N ARG A 132 -1.32 19.37 -12.25
CA ARG A 132 -0.54 19.27 -13.50
C ARG A 132 -0.79 20.44 -14.45
N GLU A 133 -2.04 20.90 -14.58
CA GLU A 133 -2.38 22.07 -15.40
C GLU A 133 -1.71 23.34 -14.89
N SER A 134 -1.72 23.58 -13.56
CA SER A 134 -1.00 24.70 -12.95
C SER A 134 0.52 24.62 -13.18
N ALA A 135 1.11 23.44 -12.99
CA ALA A 135 2.53 23.20 -13.26
C ALA A 135 2.92 23.46 -14.72
N MET A 136 2.07 23.07 -15.68
CA MET A 136 2.28 23.36 -17.10
C MET A 136 2.23 24.86 -17.40
N GLN A 137 1.31 25.61 -16.77
CA GLN A 137 1.23 27.06 -16.94
C GLN A 137 2.48 27.76 -16.42
N GLU A 138 3.02 27.31 -15.28
CA GLU A 138 4.29 27.80 -14.73
C GLU A 138 5.46 27.56 -15.69
N LEU A 139 5.57 26.34 -16.24
CA LEU A 139 6.59 26.00 -17.25
C LEU A 139 6.51 26.91 -18.49
N GLN A 140 5.31 27.16 -19.00
CA GLN A 140 5.11 28.03 -20.17
C GLN A 140 5.47 29.48 -19.87
N SER A 141 5.08 30.00 -18.69
CA SER A 141 5.40 31.37 -18.29
C SER A 141 6.89 31.62 -18.05
N GLY A 142 7.62 30.63 -17.50
CA GLY A 142 9.05 30.70 -17.27
C GLY A 142 9.87 30.71 -18.57
N GLN A 143 9.38 30.06 -19.63
CA GLN A 143 10.02 30.08 -20.95
C GLN A 143 9.89 31.43 -21.68
N GLU A 144 8.83 32.20 -21.40
CA GLU A 144 8.61 33.53 -22.01
C GLU A 144 9.42 34.65 -21.30
N GLY A 145 9.85 34.44 -20.06
CA GLY A 145 10.50 35.44 -19.20
C GLY A 145 12.01 35.69 -19.43
N GLY A 146 12.68 34.92 -20.30
CA GLY A 146 14.06 35.19 -20.73
C GLY A 146 15.18 34.94 -19.71
N GLU A 147 14.89 34.62 -18.44
CA GLU A 147 15.88 34.12 -17.49
C GLU A 147 16.00 32.60 -17.65
N GLY A 148 16.98 32.17 -18.47
CA GLY A 148 17.27 30.77 -18.79
C GLY A 148 17.84 29.95 -17.63
N GLY A 149 17.09 29.86 -16.52
CA GLY A 149 17.27 28.82 -15.51
C GLY A 149 16.48 27.57 -15.91
N ASP A 150 17.05 26.40 -15.66
CA ASP A 150 16.37 25.10 -15.84
C ASP A 150 15.28 24.95 -14.76
N ALA A 151 14.16 25.66 -14.93
CA ALA A 151 13.06 25.67 -13.97
C ALA A 151 12.40 24.29 -13.93
N LYS A 152 12.83 23.44 -13.00
CA LYS A 152 12.22 22.13 -12.75
C LYS A 152 10.91 22.32 -12.01
N VAL A 153 9.79 22.15 -12.70
CA VAL A 153 8.46 22.10 -12.07
C VAL A 153 8.14 20.68 -11.63
N VAL A 154 7.56 20.55 -10.44
CA VAL A 154 7.16 19.27 -9.85
C VAL A 154 5.64 19.18 -9.81
N ALA A 155 5.08 18.09 -10.33
CA ALA A 155 3.64 17.85 -10.35
C ALA A 155 3.32 16.37 -10.07
N PRO A 156 2.16 16.05 -9.47
CA PRO A 156 1.77 14.66 -9.24
C PRO A 156 1.51 13.93 -10.56
N ARG A 157 1.96 12.69 -10.62
CA ARG A 157 1.74 11.73 -11.71
C ARG A 157 0.42 10.96 -11.54
N LEU A 158 -0.10 10.90 -10.32
CA LEU A 158 -1.23 10.04 -9.97
C LEU A 158 -2.43 10.21 -10.90
N LEU A 159 -2.94 9.07 -11.36
CA LEU A 159 -4.18 8.92 -12.11
C LEU A 159 -4.74 7.51 -11.87
N TYR A 160 -5.87 7.40 -11.21
CA TYR A 160 -6.59 6.15 -11.04
C TYR A 160 -7.40 5.78 -12.29
N GLN A 161 -7.43 4.48 -12.60
CA GLN A 161 -8.21 3.91 -13.71
C GLN A 161 -9.68 3.69 -13.32
N GLU A 162 -10.48 3.25 -14.30
CA GLU A 162 -11.83 2.74 -14.03
C GLU A 162 -11.80 1.50 -13.12
N PRO A 163 -12.79 1.35 -12.22
CA PRO A 163 -12.90 0.18 -11.35
C PRO A 163 -13.06 -1.13 -12.12
N GLN A 164 -12.36 -2.17 -11.68
CA GLN A 164 -12.43 -3.52 -12.22
C GLN A 164 -13.03 -4.47 -11.19
N GLU A 165 -13.98 -5.31 -11.61
CA GLU A 165 -14.57 -6.31 -10.73
C GLU A 165 -13.59 -7.43 -10.43
N GLY A 166 -13.57 -7.84 -9.17
CA GLY A 166 -12.81 -8.97 -8.67
C GLY A 166 -13.64 -9.78 -7.67
N GLY A 167 -13.08 -10.88 -7.23
CA GLY A 167 -13.75 -11.75 -6.27
C GLY A 167 -12.89 -12.94 -5.87
N ARG A 168 -13.38 -13.68 -4.88
CA ARG A 168 -12.85 -15.00 -4.53
C ARG A 168 -13.98 -15.89 -4.07
N THR A 169 -13.74 -17.19 -4.17
CA THR A 169 -14.59 -18.22 -3.54
C THR A 169 -13.90 -18.73 -2.29
N THR A 170 -14.60 -18.71 -1.15
CA THR A 170 -14.04 -19.20 0.12
C THR A 170 -13.88 -20.71 0.12
N THR A 171 -13.14 -21.24 1.10
CA THR A 171 -13.04 -22.69 1.34
C THR A 171 -14.40 -23.35 1.65
N ARG A 172 -15.41 -22.56 2.04
CA ARG A 172 -16.79 -23.01 2.27
C ARG A 172 -17.69 -22.89 1.03
N GLY A 173 -17.20 -22.31 -0.05
CA GLY A 173 -17.95 -22.08 -1.29
C GLY A 173 -18.71 -20.76 -1.35
N ASP A 174 -18.51 -19.85 -0.40
CA ASP A 174 -19.15 -18.53 -0.44
C ASP A 174 -18.49 -17.67 -1.53
N GLU A 175 -19.30 -17.00 -2.35
CA GLU A 175 -18.81 -16.04 -3.35
C GLU A 175 -18.68 -14.64 -2.74
N ILE A 176 -17.47 -14.08 -2.82
CA ILE A 176 -17.16 -12.72 -2.36
C ILE A 176 -16.82 -11.89 -3.60
N LYS A 177 -17.38 -10.68 -3.70
CA LYS A 177 -17.18 -9.77 -4.84
C LYS A 177 -16.79 -8.37 -4.37
N TRP A 178 -15.95 -7.71 -5.16
CA TRP A 178 -15.48 -6.35 -4.92
C TRP A 178 -15.14 -5.66 -6.24
N LYS A 179 -14.87 -4.35 -6.18
CA LYS A 179 -14.23 -3.59 -7.25
C LYS A 179 -12.89 -3.07 -6.78
N VAL A 180 -11.86 -3.21 -7.62
CA VAL A 180 -10.54 -2.60 -7.40
C VAL A 180 -10.28 -1.48 -8.39
N THR A 181 -9.68 -0.39 -7.91
CA THR A 181 -9.25 0.72 -8.75
C THR A 181 -7.76 0.96 -8.55
N PHE A 182 -6.98 0.68 -9.59
CA PHE A 182 -5.52 0.79 -9.57
C PHE A 182 -5.03 2.12 -10.14
N PRO A 183 -3.84 2.60 -9.72
CA PRO A 183 -3.16 3.66 -10.44
C PRO A 183 -2.88 3.20 -11.88
N SER A 184 -2.98 4.14 -12.82
CA SER A 184 -2.58 3.92 -14.21
C SER A 184 -1.09 3.65 -14.25
N PRO A 185 -0.63 2.65 -15.04
CA PRO A 185 0.80 2.45 -15.22
C PRO A 185 1.42 3.70 -15.86
N PRO A 186 2.71 3.97 -15.62
CA PRO A 186 3.38 5.12 -16.24
C PRO A 186 3.26 5.03 -17.76
N SER A 187 2.95 6.14 -18.42
CA SER A 187 2.94 6.19 -19.89
C SER A 187 4.34 5.81 -20.42
N SER A 188 4.38 4.97 -21.46
CA SER A 188 5.63 4.46 -22.06
C SER A 188 6.47 5.52 -22.80
N SER A 189 6.24 6.81 -22.54
CA SER A 189 6.81 7.94 -23.26
C SER A 189 7.88 8.69 -22.47
N SER A 190 8.76 8.02 -21.72
CA SER A 190 9.99 8.69 -21.25
C SER A 190 11.09 8.73 -22.32
N THR A 191 10.95 7.98 -23.42
CA THR A 191 11.90 8.03 -24.55
C THR A 191 11.46 8.93 -25.70
N ASN A 192 10.19 9.36 -25.73
CA ASN A 192 9.60 10.23 -26.76
C ASN A 192 8.42 11.08 -26.20
N ALA A 193 8.42 11.48 -24.92
CA ALA A 193 7.50 12.52 -24.50
C ALA A 193 7.75 13.73 -25.40
N ALA A 194 6.72 14.20 -26.10
CA ALA A 194 6.81 15.47 -26.77
C ALA A 194 7.31 16.50 -25.75
N ALA A 195 8.34 17.26 -26.09
CA ALA A 195 8.89 18.27 -25.20
C ALA A 195 7.73 19.16 -24.69
N GLY A 196 7.42 19.07 -23.39
CA GLY A 196 6.35 19.83 -22.76
C GLY A 196 5.21 19.04 -22.08
N GLU A 197 5.18 17.71 -22.14
CA GLU A 197 4.18 16.92 -21.38
C GLU A 197 4.73 16.41 -20.04
N LEU A 198 3.97 16.62 -18.96
CA LEU A 198 4.29 16.09 -17.63
C LEU A 198 3.96 14.58 -17.54
N PRO A 199 4.78 13.78 -16.84
CA PRO A 199 4.53 12.34 -16.70
C PRO A 199 3.22 12.04 -15.96
N VAL A 200 2.50 11.01 -16.41
CA VAL A 200 1.26 10.53 -15.79
C VAL A 200 1.34 9.02 -15.58
N GLY A 201 0.83 8.58 -14.42
CA GLY A 201 0.80 7.20 -14.00
C GLY A 201 1.92 6.85 -13.02
N ASN A 202 1.68 5.78 -12.26
CA ASN A 202 2.56 5.25 -11.24
C ASN A 202 2.74 3.76 -11.45
N MET A 203 3.95 3.27 -11.18
CA MET A 203 4.14 1.85 -11.00
C MET A 203 3.28 1.37 -9.82
N ARG A 204 2.77 0.15 -9.90
CA ARG A 204 2.02 -0.47 -8.79
C ARG A 204 2.91 -0.57 -7.55
N SER A 205 2.30 -0.65 -6.36
CA SER A 205 2.98 -0.55 -5.05
C SER A 205 3.51 0.85 -4.67
N HIS A 206 3.88 1.70 -5.63
CA HIS A 206 4.41 3.05 -5.32
C HIS A 206 3.35 3.94 -4.64
N VAL A 207 2.08 3.70 -4.93
CA VAL A 207 0.91 4.37 -4.34
C VAL A 207 -0.18 3.32 -4.16
N PRO A 208 -1.12 3.50 -3.21
CA PRO A 208 -2.10 2.46 -2.93
C PRO A 208 -3.15 2.40 -4.04
N PHE A 209 -3.76 1.23 -4.20
CA PHE A 209 -5.00 1.06 -4.95
C PHE A 209 -6.21 1.11 -4.02
N TRP A 210 -7.43 1.12 -4.57
CA TRP A 210 -8.67 1.14 -3.79
C TRP A 210 -9.45 -0.15 -3.95
N CYS A 211 -10.16 -0.58 -2.89
CA CYS A 211 -11.05 -1.73 -2.93
C CYS A 211 -12.41 -1.38 -2.33
N ALA A 212 -13.48 -1.56 -3.11
CA ALA A 212 -14.86 -1.38 -2.69
C ALA A 212 -15.59 -2.71 -2.64
N ASP A 213 -16.16 -3.04 -1.48
CA ASP A 213 -16.94 -4.26 -1.26
C ASP A 213 -18.25 -4.25 -2.07
N LEU A 214 -18.51 -5.30 -2.86
CA LEU A 214 -19.81 -5.52 -3.50
C LEU A 214 -20.68 -6.52 -2.73
N THR A 215 -20.03 -7.43 -1.99
CA THR A 215 -20.66 -8.32 -1.00
C THR A 215 -20.42 -7.80 0.42
N PRO A 216 -21.22 -8.17 1.43
CA PRO A 216 -20.98 -7.74 2.81
C PRO A 216 -19.53 -7.97 3.25
N ARG A 217 -18.84 -6.89 3.68
CA ARG A 217 -17.41 -6.89 4.04
C ARG A 217 -17.02 -8.04 4.98
N GLN A 218 -17.86 -8.35 5.96
CA GLN A 218 -17.65 -9.42 6.95
C GLN A 218 -17.44 -10.82 6.33
N LEU A 219 -17.89 -11.05 5.08
CA LEU A 219 -17.57 -12.27 4.33
C LEU A 219 -16.12 -12.24 3.82
N ARG A 220 -15.63 -11.07 3.40
CA ARG A 220 -14.24 -10.86 2.97
C ARG A 220 -13.26 -10.77 4.14
N VAL A 221 -13.68 -10.12 5.22
CA VAL A 221 -12.88 -9.79 6.41
C VAL A 221 -13.60 -10.32 7.66
N PRO A 222 -13.42 -11.62 8.00
CA PRO A 222 -14.13 -12.24 9.11
C PRO A 222 -13.51 -11.87 10.46
N LEU A 223 -14.07 -10.87 11.15
CA LEU A 223 -13.58 -10.37 12.45
C LEU A 223 -13.57 -11.42 13.58
N THR A 224 -14.23 -12.57 13.40
CA THR A 224 -14.14 -13.70 14.35
C THR A 224 -12.72 -14.26 14.49
N TYR A 225 -11.83 -13.97 13.54
CA TYR A 225 -10.42 -14.38 13.55
C TYR A 225 -9.47 -13.23 13.90
N ALA A 226 -10.01 -12.11 14.41
CA ALA A 226 -9.24 -10.90 14.67
C ALA A 226 -8.50 -10.88 16.01
N HIS A 227 -8.61 -11.95 16.80
CA HIS A 227 -7.97 -12.04 18.10
C HIS A 227 -6.71 -12.91 17.99
N HIS A 228 -5.57 -12.34 18.37
CA HIS A 228 -4.27 -12.96 18.21
C HIS A 228 -3.66 -13.31 19.57
N ASP A 229 -2.90 -14.41 19.64
CA ASP A 229 -2.22 -14.83 20.88
C ASP A 229 -1.12 -13.85 21.30
N ASN A 230 -0.54 -13.14 20.32
CA ASN A 230 0.41 -12.05 20.54
C ASN A 230 -0.25 -10.70 20.88
N LEU A 231 -1.59 -10.70 21.00
CA LEU A 231 -2.44 -9.54 21.28
C LEU A 231 -2.21 -8.36 20.34
N SER A 232 -1.82 -8.64 19.09
CA SER A 232 -1.63 -7.61 18.08
C SER A 232 -2.98 -6.94 17.74
N PRO A 233 -3.11 -5.62 17.91
CA PRO A 233 -4.33 -4.89 17.64
C PRO A 233 -4.42 -4.32 16.21
N GLY A 234 -3.36 -4.40 15.41
CA GLY A 234 -3.31 -3.79 14.07
C GLY A 234 -1.94 -3.29 13.64
N ILE A 235 -1.95 -2.59 12.51
CA ILE A 235 -0.78 -1.95 11.89
C ILE A 235 -0.42 -0.67 12.65
N ALA A 236 0.86 -0.44 12.90
CA ALA A 236 1.38 0.78 13.52
C ALA A 236 1.84 1.79 12.46
N GLU A 237 2.60 1.32 11.48
CA GLU A 237 3.27 2.17 10.51
C GLU A 237 3.54 1.40 9.22
N ILE A 238 3.53 2.12 8.11
CA ILE A 238 3.96 1.68 6.79
C ILE A 238 5.09 2.60 6.35
N THR A 239 6.21 2.02 5.91
CA THR A 239 7.31 2.77 5.32
C THR A 239 7.33 2.53 3.81
N LEU A 240 7.35 3.62 3.05
CA LEU A 240 7.52 3.64 1.60
C LEU A 240 8.93 4.12 1.27
N LEU A 241 9.67 3.36 0.46
CA LEU A 241 11.05 3.68 0.08
C LEU A 241 11.12 4.13 -1.38
N TYR A 242 11.77 5.26 -1.63
CA TYR A 242 12.02 5.79 -2.98
C TYR A 242 13.47 6.26 -3.12
N ALA A 243 14.04 6.09 -4.30
CA ALA A 243 15.37 6.62 -4.66
C ALA A 243 15.29 7.75 -5.69
N HIS A 244 14.19 7.84 -6.46
CA HIS A 244 14.08 8.76 -7.58
C HIS A 244 12.83 9.63 -7.48
N ASP A 245 12.93 10.86 -8.00
CA ASP A 245 11.83 11.84 -8.03
C ASP A 245 11.06 11.91 -6.70
N THR A 246 11.79 11.93 -5.59
CA THR A 246 11.24 11.68 -4.25
C THR A 246 10.19 12.71 -3.84
N VAL A 247 10.34 13.96 -4.29
CA VAL A 247 9.33 15.01 -4.13
C VAL A 247 8.03 14.65 -4.87
N THR A 248 8.13 14.22 -6.13
CA THR A 248 6.98 13.76 -6.94
C THR A 248 6.31 12.53 -6.31
N ALA A 249 7.11 11.55 -5.88
CA ALA A 249 6.61 10.35 -5.21
C ALA A 249 5.82 10.71 -3.94
N TYR A 250 6.34 11.66 -3.14
CA TYR A 250 5.64 12.13 -1.96
C TYR A 250 4.37 12.91 -2.27
N LEU A 251 4.34 13.71 -3.34
CA LEU A 251 3.10 14.35 -3.81
C LEU A 251 2.06 13.31 -4.24
N ASP A 252 2.47 12.27 -4.97
CA ASP A 252 1.59 11.18 -5.39
C ASP A 252 0.99 10.45 -4.19
N VAL A 253 1.81 10.08 -3.20
CA VAL A 253 1.36 9.46 -1.94
C VAL A 253 0.42 10.39 -1.18
N SER A 254 0.80 11.65 -1.01
CA SER A 254 -0.01 12.65 -0.29
C SER A 254 -1.38 12.83 -0.93
N LEU A 255 -1.43 12.84 -2.26
CA LEU A 255 -2.66 12.96 -3.01
C LEU A 255 -3.52 11.69 -2.92
N ALA A 256 -2.92 10.51 -3.04
CA ALA A 256 -3.61 9.23 -2.87
C ALA A 256 -4.24 9.10 -1.48
N LEU A 257 -3.59 9.65 -0.46
CA LEU A 257 -4.05 9.68 0.93
C LEU A 257 -4.96 10.87 1.25
N ASN A 258 -5.43 11.60 0.22
CA ASN A 258 -6.29 12.77 0.31
C ASN A 258 -5.78 13.85 1.29
N GLN A 259 -4.45 13.97 1.41
CA GLN A 259 -3.73 14.89 2.28
C GLN A 259 -2.85 15.81 1.43
N PRO A 260 -3.45 16.73 0.65
CA PRO A 260 -2.69 17.61 -0.22
C PRO A 260 -1.74 18.50 0.57
N ILE A 261 -0.62 18.83 -0.05
CA ILE A 261 0.41 19.70 0.52
C ILE A 261 0.86 20.75 -0.50
N GLN A 262 1.36 21.86 0.04
CA GLN A 262 2.01 22.88 -0.77
C GLN A 262 3.48 22.46 -0.97
N PRO A 263 3.94 22.25 -2.22
CA PRO A 263 5.30 21.76 -2.47
C PRO A 263 6.42 22.62 -1.91
N ASP A 264 6.21 23.94 -1.79
CA ASP A 264 7.13 24.93 -1.23
C ASP A 264 7.37 24.77 0.28
N THR A 265 6.54 23.99 0.97
CA THR A 265 6.70 23.67 2.40
C THR A 265 7.58 22.44 2.64
N LEU A 266 8.03 21.76 1.58
CA LEU A 266 8.82 20.53 1.71
C LEU A 266 10.29 20.84 1.93
N PRO A 267 10.97 20.06 2.80
CA PRO A 267 12.42 20.13 2.92
C PRO A 267 13.04 19.43 1.70
N ILE A 268 13.52 20.25 0.76
CA ILE A 268 14.05 19.79 -0.52
C ILE A 268 15.52 20.23 -0.66
N THR A 269 16.36 19.33 -1.14
CA THR A 269 17.76 19.58 -1.48
C THR A 269 17.90 20.39 -2.78
N SER A 270 19.11 20.89 -3.09
CA SER A 270 19.36 21.65 -4.32
C SER A 270 19.11 20.86 -5.61
N ASP A 271 19.14 19.53 -5.55
CA ASP A 271 18.87 18.60 -6.66
C ASP A 271 17.40 18.15 -6.73
N PHE A 272 16.50 18.85 -6.02
CA PHE A 272 15.06 18.58 -6.01
C PHE A 272 14.69 17.19 -5.47
N GLN A 273 15.39 16.73 -4.43
CA GLN A 273 15.04 15.53 -3.66
C GLN A 273 14.59 15.92 -2.25
N LEU A 274 13.79 15.07 -1.61
CA LEU A 274 13.44 15.26 -0.21
C LEU A 274 14.67 15.10 0.67
N VAL A 275 14.79 15.95 1.69
CA VAL A 275 15.82 15.83 2.72
C VAL A 275 15.45 14.64 3.61
N PRO A 276 16.30 13.61 3.71
CA PRO A 276 16.01 12.46 4.56
C PRO A 276 15.79 12.84 6.02
N ASN A 277 14.94 12.09 6.72
CA ASN A 277 14.59 12.29 8.14
C ASN A 277 13.89 13.63 8.47
N GLU A 278 13.64 14.50 7.49
CA GLU A 278 12.84 15.73 7.65
C GLU A 278 11.47 15.62 6.96
N ILE A 279 11.13 14.45 6.43
CA ILE A 279 9.93 14.21 5.62
C ILE A 279 8.73 14.03 6.55
N PRO A 280 7.68 14.87 6.45
CA PRO A 280 6.49 14.68 7.26
C PRO A 280 5.86 13.32 6.93
N HIS A 281 5.35 12.62 7.94
CA HIS A 281 4.60 11.40 7.67
C HIS A 281 3.16 11.74 7.29
N ARG A 282 2.48 10.78 6.65
CA ARG A 282 1.05 10.83 6.37
C ARG A 282 0.28 9.92 7.29
N LEU A 283 -1.03 10.10 7.31
CA LEU A 283 -1.92 9.29 8.12
C LEU A 283 -2.87 8.45 7.30
N LEU A 284 -3.28 7.35 7.91
CA LEU A 284 -4.41 6.55 7.50
C LEU A 284 -5.31 6.31 8.71
N SER A 285 -6.61 6.23 8.46
CA SER A 285 -7.58 5.71 9.43
C SER A 285 -7.70 4.19 9.29
N THR A 286 -8.52 3.58 10.13
CA THR A 286 -8.84 2.15 10.07
C THR A 286 -10.32 1.94 9.71
N PRO A 287 -10.69 0.80 9.09
CA PRO A 287 -12.08 0.55 8.70
C PRO A 287 -13.08 0.54 9.86
N ALA A 288 -12.64 0.21 11.08
CA ALA A 288 -13.48 0.22 12.28
C ALA A 288 -13.65 1.62 12.90
N ALA A 289 -13.01 2.67 12.36
CA ALA A 289 -13.15 4.02 12.87
C ALA A 289 -14.60 4.53 12.71
N THR A 290 -15.23 4.95 13.82
CA THR A 290 -16.61 5.49 13.81
C THR A 290 -16.71 6.86 13.12
N HIS A 291 -15.60 7.62 13.09
CA HIS A 291 -15.47 8.88 12.37
C HIS A 291 -14.10 8.93 11.69
N LYS A 292 -14.07 9.20 10.37
CA LYS A 292 -12.83 9.50 9.65
C LYS A 292 -12.41 10.94 10.00
N PRO A 293 -11.14 11.18 10.38
CA PRO A 293 -10.66 12.53 10.62
C PRO A 293 -10.55 13.31 9.30
N ASP A 294 -10.71 14.64 9.38
CA ASP A 294 -10.39 15.55 8.27
C ASP A 294 -8.86 15.60 8.07
N ALA A 295 -8.40 15.79 6.84
CA ALA A 295 -7.00 15.93 6.45
C ALA A 295 -6.31 17.09 7.19
N SER A 296 -7.05 18.09 7.70
CA SER A 296 -6.47 19.12 8.57
C SER A 296 -5.91 18.55 9.88
N ALA A 297 -6.35 17.36 10.33
CA ALA A 297 -5.74 16.65 11.45
C ALA A 297 -4.29 16.22 11.16
N ALA A 298 -3.91 16.10 9.89
CA ALA A 298 -2.54 15.84 9.47
C ALA A 298 -1.67 17.11 9.39
N ALA A 299 -2.26 18.30 9.43
CA ALA A 299 -1.54 19.57 9.22
C ALA A 299 -0.56 19.94 10.36
N ASN A 300 -0.76 19.39 11.57
CA ASN A 300 0.07 19.68 12.74
C ASN A 300 0.96 18.51 13.17
N ILE A 301 1.12 17.48 12.34
CA ILE A 301 1.92 16.33 12.74
C ILE A 301 3.40 16.59 12.48
N THR A 302 4.05 17.09 13.52
CA THR A 302 5.51 17.13 13.64
C THR A 302 6.10 15.73 13.79
N MET A 303 7.42 15.63 13.55
CA MET A 303 8.35 14.48 13.64
C MET A 303 8.30 13.65 14.95
N SER A 304 7.12 13.29 15.45
CA SER A 304 6.97 12.57 16.70
C SER A 304 7.51 11.14 16.57
N SER A 305 8.17 10.70 17.63
CA SER A 305 8.88 9.43 17.75
C SER A 305 8.01 8.21 17.43
N HIS A 306 8.65 7.14 16.95
CA HIS A 306 8.03 5.88 16.51
C HIS A 306 7.06 5.22 17.53
N HIS A 307 7.08 5.63 18.81
CA HIS A 307 6.39 4.94 19.91
C HIS A 307 5.06 5.56 20.36
N GLU A 308 4.66 6.72 19.88
CA GLU A 308 3.39 7.32 20.29
C GLU A 308 2.25 6.84 19.37
N SER A 309 1.23 6.19 19.95
CA SER A 309 0.00 5.89 19.21
C SER A 309 -0.71 7.23 18.96
N VAL A 310 -0.80 7.66 17.69
CA VAL A 310 -1.56 8.85 17.34
C VAL A 310 -3.05 8.49 17.49
N ARG A 311 -3.63 8.90 18.62
CA ARG A 311 -5.06 8.72 18.91
C ARG A 311 -5.76 10.05 18.65
N THR A 312 -6.81 10.04 17.84
CA THR A 312 -7.76 11.16 17.83
C THR A 312 -8.93 10.84 18.74
N VAL A 313 -9.30 11.80 19.59
CA VAL A 313 -10.47 11.69 20.49
C VAL A 313 -11.58 12.51 19.86
N ALA A 314 -12.39 11.88 19.01
CA ALA A 314 -13.67 12.43 18.57
C ALA A 314 -14.80 11.56 19.14
N GLY A 315 -15.64 12.14 20.00
CA GLY A 315 -16.85 11.45 20.51
C GLY A 315 -16.62 10.36 21.57
N GLY A 316 -15.44 10.29 22.20
CA GLY A 316 -15.18 9.37 23.32
C GLY A 316 -14.67 7.98 22.96
N LEU A 317 -14.53 7.64 21.67
CA LEU A 317 -13.72 6.49 21.21
C LEU A 317 -12.42 7.00 20.56
N ALA A 318 -11.28 6.48 21.01
CA ALA A 318 -9.99 6.74 20.36
C ALA A 318 -9.88 5.93 19.08
N SER A 319 -9.88 6.58 17.91
CA SER A 319 -9.48 5.91 16.66
C SER A 319 -7.96 5.92 16.56
N ARG A 320 -7.38 4.75 16.26
CA ARG A 320 -5.95 4.62 16.00
C ARG A 320 -5.69 5.04 14.56
N LEU A 321 -4.68 5.86 14.38
CA LEU A 321 -4.20 6.23 13.05
C LEU A 321 -2.94 5.42 12.73
N ILE A 322 -2.77 5.10 11.46
CA ILE A 322 -1.60 4.39 10.93
C ILE A 322 -0.71 5.44 10.27
N ARG A 323 0.58 5.44 10.63
CA ARG A 323 1.55 6.33 9.99
C ARG A 323 1.99 5.76 8.65
N VAL A 324 2.13 6.63 7.66
CA VAL A 324 2.77 6.33 6.38
C VAL A 324 4.02 7.20 6.29
N VAL A 325 5.18 6.58 6.49
CA VAL A 325 6.48 7.23 6.43
C VAL A 325 7.01 7.11 5.01
N VAL A 326 7.49 8.22 4.45
CA VAL A 326 8.23 8.20 3.19
C VAL A 326 9.72 8.31 3.51
N LYS A 327 10.48 7.29 3.12
CA LYS A 327 11.93 7.19 3.28
C LYS A 327 12.59 7.42 1.91
N VAL A 328 13.63 8.24 1.91
CA VAL A 328 14.54 8.38 0.78
C VAL A 328 15.65 7.33 0.94
N ALA A 329 16.00 6.63 -0.13
CA ALA A 329 17.11 5.69 -0.13
C ALA A 329 18.44 6.45 0.05
N GLU A 330 19.14 6.18 1.15
CA GLU A 330 20.39 6.89 1.49
C GLU A 330 21.62 6.00 1.41
N ASP A 331 21.45 4.69 1.63
CA ASP A 331 22.55 3.75 1.78
C ASP A 331 22.54 2.63 0.72
N PRO A 332 23.66 1.90 0.57
CA PRO A 332 23.74 0.80 -0.39
C PRO A 332 22.77 -0.37 -0.13
N GLU A 333 22.23 -0.53 1.08
CA GLU A 333 21.24 -1.56 1.39
C GLU A 333 19.88 -1.19 0.82
N ASP A 334 19.46 0.07 0.97
CA ASP A 334 18.25 0.62 0.36
C ASP A 334 18.28 0.49 -1.16
N LEU A 335 19.41 0.84 -1.79
CA LEU A 335 19.55 0.75 -3.25
C LEU A 335 19.48 -0.70 -3.74
N ARG A 336 20.11 -1.64 -3.03
CA ARG A 336 19.98 -3.08 -3.33
C ARG A 336 18.55 -3.57 -3.13
N TRP A 337 17.86 -3.10 -2.10
CA TRP A 337 16.46 -3.44 -1.88
C TRP A 337 15.60 -3.00 -3.07
N ILE A 338 15.76 -1.76 -3.53
CA ILE A 338 15.02 -1.21 -4.68
C ILE A 338 15.36 -1.98 -5.96
N GLU A 339 16.63 -2.31 -6.21
CA GLU A 339 17.02 -3.11 -7.38
C GLU A 339 16.32 -4.49 -7.37
N GLU A 340 16.12 -5.07 -6.20
CA GLU A 340 15.51 -6.38 -6.05
C GLU A 340 13.99 -6.35 -6.09
N HIS A 341 13.36 -5.46 -5.31
CA HIS A 341 11.93 -5.47 -5.01
C HIS A 341 11.15 -4.30 -5.67
N GLY A 342 11.86 -3.27 -6.13
CA GLY A 342 11.28 -2.00 -6.57
C GLY A 342 11.10 -0.98 -5.45
N GLU A 343 10.64 0.22 -5.81
CA GLU A 343 10.24 1.26 -4.87
C GLU A 343 8.80 1.03 -4.36
N GLY A 344 8.40 1.75 -3.31
CA GLY A 344 7.08 1.64 -2.70
C GLY A 344 7.14 0.93 -1.34
N LEU A 345 6.21 0.02 -1.08
CA LEU A 345 6.05 -0.62 0.23
C LEU A 345 7.32 -1.38 0.66
N TYR A 346 8.05 -0.82 1.63
CA TYR A 346 9.34 -1.32 2.09
C TYR A 346 9.23 -2.13 3.38
N GLU A 347 8.54 -1.57 4.37
CA GLU A 347 8.46 -2.13 5.72
C GLU A 347 7.11 -1.87 6.35
N VAL A 348 6.63 -2.85 7.10
CA VAL A 348 5.34 -2.77 7.80
C VAL A 348 5.57 -3.03 9.28
N ALA A 349 5.19 -2.08 10.12
CA ALA A 349 5.27 -2.23 11.56
C ALA A 349 3.93 -2.70 12.13
N LEU A 350 3.95 -3.77 12.92
CA LEU A 350 2.79 -4.37 13.58
C LEU A 350 2.88 -4.12 15.07
N TYR A 351 1.79 -3.66 15.69
CA TYR A 351 1.74 -3.62 17.15
C TYR A 351 1.74 -5.03 17.73
N VAL A 352 2.51 -5.28 18.78
CA VAL A 352 2.54 -6.57 19.49
C VAL A 352 2.64 -6.31 20.99
N ALA A 353 2.02 -7.14 21.84
CA ALA A 353 2.21 -7.02 23.28
C ALA A 353 3.69 -7.20 23.66
N ALA A 354 4.22 -6.30 24.48
CA ALA A 354 5.65 -6.34 24.85
C ALA A 354 6.07 -7.66 25.52
N ASP A 355 5.18 -8.28 26.30
CA ASP A 355 5.38 -9.57 26.96
C ASP A 355 5.18 -10.79 26.03
N LYS A 356 4.77 -10.56 24.78
CA LYS A 356 4.54 -11.57 23.74
C LYS A 356 5.52 -11.45 22.56
N LEU A 357 6.51 -10.57 22.64
CA LEU A 357 7.53 -10.49 21.61
C LEU A 357 8.28 -11.83 21.49
N PRO A 358 8.52 -12.32 20.26
CA PRO A 358 9.29 -13.53 20.08
C PRO A 358 10.75 -13.30 20.54
N PRO A 359 11.43 -14.33 21.08
CA PRO A 359 12.85 -14.21 21.45
C PRO A 359 13.76 -13.84 20.27
N SER A 360 13.32 -14.13 19.03
CA SER A 360 13.98 -13.75 17.79
C SER A 360 13.88 -12.25 17.47
N GLY A 361 13.08 -11.49 18.21
CA GLY A 361 12.89 -10.05 18.05
C GLY A 361 14.17 -9.26 18.42
N PRO A 362 14.95 -8.77 17.44
CA PRO A 362 16.10 -7.91 17.70
C PRO A 362 15.70 -6.57 18.34
N PRO A 363 16.67 -5.82 18.90
CA PRO A 363 16.41 -4.49 19.47
C PRO A 363 15.90 -3.46 18.43
N ASP A 364 16.11 -3.69 17.13
CA ASP A 364 15.55 -2.86 16.03
C ASP A 364 14.09 -3.21 15.68
N GLY A 365 13.55 -4.26 16.31
CA GLY A 365 12.19 -4.76 16.14
C GLY A 365 11.94 -5.54 14.85
N ILE A 366 12.91 -5.69 13.94
CA ILE A 366 12.71 -6.38 12.66
C ILE A 366 12.60 -7.89 12.90
N GLU A 367 11.47 -8.47 12.56
CA GLU A 367 11.23 -9.90 12.72
C GLU A 367 12.09 -10.68 11.71
N ARG A 368 13.04 -11.48 12.23
CA ARG A 368 14.07 -12.13 11.40
C ARG A 368 13.52 -13.34 10.64
N THR A 369 12.60 -14.11 11.21
CA THR A 369 12.11 -15.36 10.59
C THR A 369 11.34 -15.09 9.30
N THR A 370 10.47 -14.09 9.31
CA THR A 370 9.71 -13.62 8.14
C THR A 370 10.62 -12.98 7.10
N PHE A 371 11.61 -12.21 7.53
CA PHE A 371 12.63 -11.63 6.64
C PHE A 371 13.44 -12.72 5.93
N GLU A 372 13.97 -13.69 6.66
CA GLU A 372 14.70 -14.85 6.12
C GLU A 372 13.83 -15.74 5.22
N ALA A 373 12.52 -15.79 5.48
CA ALA A 373 11.55 -16.47 4.62
C ALA A 373 11.21 -15.71 3.33
N GLY A 374 11.74 -14.49 3.14
CA GLY A 374 11.50 -13.65 1.97
C GLY A 374 10.17 -12.91 2.01
N PHE A 375 9.55 -12.73 3.18
CA PHE A 375 8.27 -12.03 3.35
C PHE A 375 8.42 -10.51 3.49
N GLY A 376 9.56 -9.97 3.12
CA GLY A 376 9.85 -8.54 3.25
C GLY A 376 10.16 -8.13 4.69
N ARG A 377 10.19 -6.81 4.95
CA ARG A 377 10.52 -6.27 6.27
C ARG A 377 9.27 -6.10 7.12
N ILE A 378 9.22 -6.82 8.23
CA ILE A 378 8.16 -6.71 9.24
C ILE A 378 8.80 -6.27 10.55
N ARG A 379 8.33 -5.17 11.13
CA ARG A 379 8.78 -4.71 12.45
C ARG A 379 7.72 -5.00 13.50
N LEU A 380 8.07 -5.67 14.59
CA LEU A 380 7.19 -5.82 15.75
C LEU A 380 7.39 -4.62 16.68
N SER A 381 6.35 -3.80 16.81
CA SER A 381 6.34 -2.58 17.63
C SER A 381 5.69 -2.89 18.99
N PRO A 382 6.47 -3.05 20.07
CA PRO A 382 5.93 -3.42 21.37
C PRO A 382 5.01 -2.34 21.93
N ILE A 383 3.88 -2.77 22.48
CA ILE A 383 2.96 -1.95 23.27
C ILE A 383 2.75 -2.57 24.64
N LEU A 384 2.64 -1.70 25.65
CA LEU A 384 2.21 -2.10 26.98
C LEU A 384 0.68 -2.23 26.95
N HIS A 385 0.16 -3.38 27.38
CA HIS A 385 -1.27 -3.62 27.57
C HIS A 385 -1.72 -3.28 28.98
#